data_AF-A0A7G9P4C3-F1
#
_entry.id   AF-A0A7G9P4C3-F1
#
_cell.length_a   1.000
_cell.length_b   1.000
_cell.length_c   1.000
_cell.angle_alpha   90.00
_cell.angle_beta   90.00
_cell.angle_gamma   90.00
#
_symmetry.space_group_name_H-M   'P 1'
#
loop_
_entity.id
_entity.type
_entity.pdbx_description
1 polymer ?
#
loop_
_entity_poly.entity_id
_entity_poly.type
_entity_poly.pdbx_seq_one_letter_code
_entity_poly.pdbx_strand_id
1 'polypeptide(L)'
;MPTVFWNAGEKEVIRGLDILGLRKMDQDLEKGWVSGITTISQRARYLSLLPWVLMEYYTLCGIDSGKAHAPDWEEFHDIERRLELVVLAATQMTDRQLGRRTGGLLGSDLFGGEMDLLANGSVVSLKLDRGGATYGTYVVPCRTIGLVGHDAIEGKWEAPKITPRGRRMHAIRCQNLGESPVVRRILEGGSIDVESIAQHAAQFSAGALDQPDSQEERELLEKVLLTPEEDQDTETYSRFLATVRFALSSIQAGFGSSSAALAEHYARVTTPGCQSADCALAWAAYEMHRRVHFSLELLLGALTTWKPAPSCGRAPSSASVLWPNLPSGHTAAPCRS
;
A
#
# COMPACT_ATOMS: atom_id res chain seq x y z
N MET A 1 -20.21 1.36 -5.77
CA MET A 1 -19.87 -0.07 -5.94
C MET A 1 -19.16 -0.54 -4.66
N PRO A 2 -19.42 -1.74 -4.15
CA PRO A 2 -18.68 -2.27 -3.00
C PRO A 2 -17.20 -2.45 -3.36
N THR A 3 -16.30 -1.88 -2.57
CA THR A 3 -14.85 -2.03 -2.76
C THR A 3 -14.43 -3.42 -2.28
N VAL A 4 -14.17 -4.34 -3.22
CA VAL A 4 -13.60 -5.64 -2.89
C VAL A 4 -12.11 -5.45 -2.61
N PHE A 5 -11.71 -5.55 -1.35
CA PHE A 5 -10.31 -5.50 -0.94
C PHE A 5 -9.80 -6.91 -0.65
N TRP A 6 -8.72 -7.33 -1.32
CA TRP A 6 -8.22 -8.71 -1.32
C TRP A 6 -7.94 -9.24 0.09
N ASN A 7 -7.41 -8.40 0.99
CA ASN A 7 -7.06 -8.74 2.37
C ASN A 7 -7.98 -8.06 3.41
N ALA A 8 -9.24 -7.74 3.06
CA ALA A 8 -10.16 -7.08 3.98
C ALA A 8 -10.58 -8.02 5.11
N GLY A 9 -10.19 -7.68 6.36
CA GLY A 9 -10.62 -8.38 7.57
C GLY A 9 -9.56 -9.24 8.26
N GLU A 10 -8.36 -9.40 7.68
CA GLU A 10 -7.38 -10.38 8.19
C GLU A 10 -6.34 -9.81 9.15
N LYS A 11 -6.17 -8.48 9.21
CA LYS A 11 -5.21 -7.84 10.14
C LYS A 11 -5.56 -8.05 11.63
N GLU A 12 -6.82 -8.35 11.94
CA GLU A 12 -7.29 -8.51 13.33
C GLU A 12 -7.38 -9.97 13.80
N VAL A 13 -7.28 -10.97 12.90
CA VAL A 13 -7.65 -12.36 13.21
C VAL A 13 -6.47 -13.27 13.54
N ILE A 14 -5.28 -12.98 13.02
CA ILE A 14 -4.08 -13.82 13.15
C ILE A 14 -3.26 -13.44 14.38
N ARG A 15 -3.22 -14.30 15.40
CA ARG A 15 -2.45 -14.09 16.65
C ARG A 15 -0.94 -14.32 16.51
N GLY A 16 -0.45 -14.43 15.28
CA GLY A 16 0.98 -14.65 14.98
C GLY A 16 1.46 -16.07 15.27
N LEU A 17 0.56 -17.06 15.30
CA LEU A 17 0.89 -18.46 15.60
C LEU A 17 1.00 -19.28 14.31
N ASP A 18 2.11 -19.15 13.59
CA ASP A 18 2.42 -19.99 12.42
C ASP A 18 3.58 -20.95 12.71
N ILE A 19 3.34 -21.94 13.57
CA ILE A 19 4.37 -22.90 14.00
C ILE A 19 4.85 -23.79 12.84
N LEU A 20 3.99 -24.02 11.84
CA LEU A 20 4.27 -24.90 10.70
C LEU A 20 4.78 -24.17 9.46
N GLY A 21 4.89 -22.83 9.52
CA GLY A 21 5.37 -22.03 8.39
C GLY A 21 4.41 -21.98 7.19
N LEU A 22 3.12 -22.29 7.40
CA LEU A 22 2.12 -22.34 6.33
C LEU A 22 1.79 -20.95 5.79
N ARG A 23 1.98 -19.91 6.61
CA ARG A 23 1.88 -18.52 6.16
C ARG A 23 2.97 -18.17 5.16
N LYS A 24 4.13 -18.81 5.23
CA LYS A 24 5.12 -18.57 4.18
C LYS A 24 4.62 -19.05 2.82
N MET A 25 3.90 -20.16 2.79
CA MET A 25 3.36 -20.73 1.55
C MET A 25 2.23 -19.87 0.96
N ASP A 26 1.34 -19.33 1.79
CA ASP A 26 0.29 -18.42 1.31
C ASP A 26 0.90 -17.09 0.79
N GLN A 27 1.88 -16.54 1.50
CA GLN A 27 2.60 -15.33 1.10
C GLN A 27 3.43 -15.51 -0.18
N ASP A 28 4.05 -16.68 -0.37
CA ASP A 28 4.81 -16.97 -1.59
C ASP A 28 3.88 -17.10 -2.80
N LEU A 29 2.69 -17.72 -2.63
CA LEU A 29 1.65 -17.73 -3.65
C LEU A 29 1.14 -16.32 -3.95
N GLU A 30 0.83 -15.53 -2.92
CA GLU A 30 0.43 -14.13 -3.10
C GLU A 30 1.51 -13.36 -3.88
N LYS A 31 2.76 -13.43 -3.46
CA LYS A 31 3.86 -12.74 -4.14
C LYS A 31 3.97 -13.12 -5.61
N GLY A 32 3.77 -14.40 -5.95
CA GLY A 32 3.81 -14.88 -7.34
C GLY A 32 2.64 -14.41 -8.22
N TRP A 33 1.47 -14.17 -7.64
CA TRP A 33 0.22 -13.93 -8.39
C TRP A 33 -0.38 -12.52 -8.23
N VAL A 34 0.00 -11.79 -7.17
CA VAL A 34 -0.46 -10.43 -6.84
C VAL A 34 0.68 -9.44 -6.59
N SER A 35 1.94 -9.74 -6.94
CA SER A 35 3.06 -8.78 -6.78
C SER A 35 2.80 -7.40 -7.40
N GLY A 36 1.94 -7.31 -8.43
CA GLY A 36 1.50 -6.04 -9.02
C GLY A 36 0.19 -5.46 -8.51
N ILE A 37 -0.60 -6.24 -7.76
CA ILE A 37 -1.90 -5.82 -7.23
C ILE A 37 -1.66 -5.32 -5.81
N THR A 38 -1.42 -4.01 -5.69
CA THR A 38 -1.28 -3.40 -4.37
C THR A 38 -2.54 -3.54 -3.54
N THR A 39 -2.39 -3.70 -2.24
CA THR A 39 -3.47 -3.80 -1.23
C THR A 39 -4.24 -2.49 -1.01
N ILE A 40 -4.40 -1.70 -2.07
CA ILE A 40 -4.32 -0.27 -1.92
C ILE A 40 -5.38 0.53 -2.70
N SER A 41 -6.20 -0.07 -3.57
CA SER A 41 -7.49 0.38 -4.16
C SER A 41 -7.75 1.87 -4.56
N GLN A 42 -7.49 2.90 -3.75
CA GLN A 42 -7.74 4.34 -4.05
C GLN A 42 -6.50 5.11 -4.52
N ARG A 43 -5.43 4.39 -4.92
CA ARG A 43 -4.08 4.98 -5.03
C ARG A 43 -3.43 4.72 -6.39
N ALA A 44 -4.23 4.47 -7.44
CA ALA A 44 -3.72 4.31 -8.80
C ALA A 44 -2.85 5.49 -9.25
N ARG A 45 -3.13 6.70 -8.73
CA ARG A 45 -2.29 7.90 -8.91
C ARG A 45 -0.83 7.71 -8.47
N TYR A 46 -0.55 6.90 -7.44
CA TYR A 46 0.84 6.68 -7.05
C TYR A 46 1.62 5.86 -8.09
N LEU A 47 0.93 5.04 -8.90
CA LEU A 47 1.55 4.32 -10.01
C LEU A 47 2.04 5.28 -11.11
N SER A 48 1.39 6.43 -11.28
CA SER A 48 1.84 7.47 -12.21
C SER A 48 2.84 8.44 -11.58
N LEU A 49 2.69 8.75 -10.29
CA LEU A 49 3.60 9.63 -9.55
C LEU A 49 5.01 9.04 -9.41
N LEU A 50 5.14 7.74 -9.14
CA LEU A 50 6.46 7.12 -8.95
C LEU A 50 7.38 7.23 -10.19
N PRO A 51 6.98 6.80 -11.40
CA PRO A 51 7.83 6.96 -12.57
C PRO A 51 8.07 8.44 -12.92
N TRP A 52 7.11 9.32 -12.63
CA TRP A 52 7.29 10.76 -12.80
C TRP A 52 8.38 11.31 -11.88
N VAL A 53 8.30 11.09 -10.57
CA VAL A 53 9.26 11.65 -9.60
C VAL A 53 10.66 11.04 -9.78
N LEU A 54 10.76 9.77 -10.18
CA LEU A 54 12.05 9.17 -10.54
C LEU A 54 12.68 9.86 -11.74
N MET A 55 11.91 10.13 -12.80
CA MET A 55 12.41 10.86 -13.97
C MET A 55 12.84 12.28 -13.62
N GLU A 56 12.02 13.02 -12.87
CA GLU A 56 12.39 14.37 -12.40
C GLU A 56 13.69 14.34 -11.58
N TYR A 57 13.84 13.36 -10.68
CA TYR A 57 15.07 13.20 -9.92
C TYR A 57 16.28 12.88 -10.82
N TYR A 58 16.13 12.02 -11.82
CA TYR A 58 17.22 11.72 -12.76
C TYR A 58 17.62 12.93 -13.61
N THR A 59 16.66 13.80 -13.95
CA THR A 59 16.95 15.08 -14.58
C THR A 59 17.74 15.99 -13.65
N LEU A 60 17.42 16.05 -12.35
CA LEU A 60 18.23 16.78 -11.35
C LEU A 60 19.64 16.20 -11.23
N CYS A 61 19.79 14.87 -11.30
CA CYS A 61 21.10 14.22 -11.33
C CYS A 61 21.89 14.51 -12.61
N GLY A 62 21.30 15.18 -13.60
CA GLY A 62 21.98 15.65 -14.81
C GLY A 62 22.03 14.64 -15.95
N ILE A 63 21.09 13.69 -16.02
CA ILE A 63 21.06 12.68 -17.09
C ILE A 63 21.08 13.28 -18.51
N ASP A 64 20.52 14.48 -18.68
CA ASP A 64 20.46 15.20 -19.96
C ASP A 64 21.52 16.30 -20.12
N SER A 65 22.33 16.58 -19.10
CA SER A 65 23.22 17.75 -19.05
C SER A 65 24.71 17.45 -19.32
N GLY A 66 25.05 16.18 -19.53
CA GLY A 66 26.44 15.72 -19.66
C GLY A 66 27.25 15.81 -18.36
N LYS A 67 26.62 16.22 -17.24
CA LYS A 67 27.19 16.28 -15.88
C LYS A 67 26.51 15.28 -14.95
N ALA A 68 26.06 14.15 -15.51
CA ALA A 68 25.32 13.14 -14.78
C ALA A 68 26.13 12.60 -13.59
N HIS A 69 25.50 12.52 -12.42
CA HIS A 69 26.02 11.76 -11.28
C HIS A 69 25.10 10.59 -10.95
N ALA A 70 25.63 9.61 -10.21
CA ALA A 70 24.83 8.48 -9.76
C ALA A 70 23.71 8.95 -8.81
N PRO A 71 22.49 8.41 -8.93
CA PRO A 71 21.40 8.64 -7.98
C PRO A 71 21.80 8.27 -6.54
N ASP A 72 21.37 9.08 -5.57
CA ASP A 72 21.54 8.85 -4.14
C ASP A 72 20.19 8.59 -3.48
N TRP A 73 20.15 7.60 -2.59
CA TRP A 73 18.91 7.19 -1.93
C TRP A 73 18.38 8.26 -0.98
N GLU A 74 19.23 8.92 -0.20
CA GLU A 74 18.78 9.88 0.82
C GLU A 74 18.21 11.14 0.15
N GLU A 75 18.86 11.61 -0.92
CA GLU A 75 18.34 12.73 -1.72
C GLU A 75 16.96 12.42 -2.30
N PHE A 76 16.80 11.24 -2.91
CA PHE A 76 15.51 10.82 -3.46
C PHE A 76 14.46 10.64 -2.36
N HIS A 77 14.81 10.02 -1.24
CA HIS A 77 13.91 9.79 -0.12
C HIS A 77 13.39 11.11 0.48
N ASP A 78 14.21 12.17 0.52
CA ASP A 78 13.75 13.51 0.91
C ASP A 78 12.72 14.08 -0.09
N ILE A 79 12.88 13.83 -1.39
CA ILE A 79 11.87 14.22 -2.40
C ILE A 79 10.57 13.46 -2.16
N GLU A 80 10.63 12.17 -1.81
CA GLU A 80 9.46 11.36 -1.53
C GLU A 80 8.68 11.86 -0.31
N ARG A 81 9.37 12.25 0.77
CA ARG A 81 8.72 12.85 1.96
C ARG A 81 7.91 14.09 1.59
N ARG A 82 8.49 14.95 0.75
CA ARG A 82 7.83 16.17 0.25
C ARG A 82 6.65 15.86 -0.65
N LEU A 83 6.82 14.89 -1.55
CA LEU A 83 5.74 14.40 -2.42
C LEU A 83 4.56 13.87 -1.61
N GLU A 84 4.80 13.05 -0.58
CA GLU A 84 3.74 12.47 0.25
C GLU A 84 2.91 13.54 0.95
N LEU A 85 3.55 14.54 1.55
CA LEU A 85 2.85 15.69 2.15
C LEU A 85 1.98 16.42 1.10
N VAL A 86 2.53 16.68 -0.09
CA VAL A 86 1.78 17.35 -1.17
C VAL A 86 0.58 16.50 -1.61
N VAL A 87 0.75 15.19 -1.79
CA VAL A 87 -0.35 14.29 -2.18
C VAL A 87 -1.45 14.30 -1.12
N LEU A 88 -1.10 14.27 0.17
CA LEU A 88 -2.08 14.36 1.27
C LEU A 88 -2.86 15.67 1.23
N ALA A 89 -2.16 16.79 1.16
CA ALA A 89 -2.77 18.11 1.12
C ALA A 89 -3.65 18.29 -0.12
N ALA A 90 -3.12 17.96 -1.30
CA ALA A 90 -3.84 18.01 -2.56
C ALA A 90 -5.09 17.12 -2.56
N THR A 91 -4.99 15.91 -1.99
CA THR A 91 -6.13 15.00 -1.86
C THR A 91 -7.20 15.57 -0.95
N GLN A 92 -6.84 16.07 0.24
CA GLN A 92 -7.80 16.65 1.16
C GLN A 92 -8.53 17.87 0.55
N MET A 93 -7.80 18.72 -0.17
CA MET A 93 -8.38 19.88 -0.84
C MET A 93 -9.36 19.49 -1.94
N THR A 94 -8.94 18.56 -2.81
CA THR A 94 -9.78 18.09 -3.91
C THR A 94 -11.01 17.35 -3.39
N ASP A 95 -10.87 16.56 -2.32
CA ASP A 95 -11.96 15.84 -1.69
C ASP A 95 -13.00 16.77 -1.07
N ARG A 96 -12.56 17.86 -0.43
CA ARG A 96 -13.47 18.91 0.06
C ARG A 96 -14.25 19.55 -1.08
N GLN A 97 -13.58 19.86 -2.20
CA GLN A 97 -14.22 20.47 -3.38
C GLN A 97 -15.25 19.54 -4.02
N LEU A 98 -14.96 18.24 -4.06
CA LEU A 98 -15.81 17.23 -4.71
C LEU A 98 -16.82 16.56 -3.76
N GLY A 99 -16.82 16.91 -2.47
CA GLY A 99 -17.73 16.33 -1.48
C GLY A 99 -17.50 14.84 -1.21
N ARG A 100 -16.25 14.38 -1.29
CA ARG A 100 -15.86 12.97 -1.12
C ARG A 100 -14.81 12.81 -0.02
N ARG A 101 -14.45 11.56 0.28
CA ARG A 101 -13.39 11.22 1.24
C ARG A 101 -12.53 10.08 0.73
N THR A 102 -11.25 10.35 0.53
CA THR A 102 -10.22 9.40 0.16
C THR A 102 -9.45 9.01 1.42
N GLY A 103 -9.27 7.70 1.64
CA GLY A 103 -8.60 7.14 2.81
C GLY A 103 -7.36 6.31 2.46
N GLY A 104 -6.56 5.97 3.47
CA GLY A 104 -5.41 5.06 3.31
C GLY A 104 -4.25 5.65 2.50
N LEU A 105 -4.10 6.97 2.50
CA LEU A 105 -3.00 7.67 1.84
C LEU A 105 -1.67 7.43 2.58
N LEU A 106 -0.55 7.44 1.85
CA LEU A 106 0.77 7.33 2.47
C LEU A 106 1.04 8.56 3.33
N GLY A 107 1.57 8.33 4.53
CA GLY A 107 1.92 9.39 5.47
C GLY A 107 0.75 10.03 6.22
N SER A 108 -0.48 9.51 6.11
CA SER A 108 -1.67 10.10 6.76
C SER A 108 -1.50 10.32 8.27
N ASP A 109 -0.77 9.42 8.93
CA ASP A 109 -0.54 9.44 10.37
C ASP A 109 0.77 10.16 10.75
N LEU A 110 1.57 10.56 9.77
CA LEU A 110 2.91 11.12 9.96
C LEU A 110 2.91 12.66 9.88
N PHE A 111 2.05 13.23 9.02
CA PHE A 111 2.06 14.66 8.68
C PHE A 111 0.94 15.47 9.34
N GLY A 112 0.37 15.00 10.46
CA GLY A 112 -0.78 15.65 11.11
C GLY A 112 -0.51 17.12 11.46
N GLY A 113 0.68 17.44 11.99
CA GLY A 113 1.05 18.80 12.37
C GLY A 113 1.19 19.74 11.17
N GLU A 114 1.82 19.27 10.09
CA GLU A 114 1.94 20.00 8.83
C GLU A 114 0.57 20.24 8.19
N MET A 115 -0.31 19.23 8.23
CA MET A 115 -1.67 19.33 7.73
C MET A 115 -2.52 20.34 8.53
N ASP A 116 -2.36 20.41 9.85
CA ASP A 116 -3.03 21.41 10.69
C ASP A 116 -2.53 22.83 10.38
N LEU A 117 -1.22 23.00 10.16
CA LEU A 117 -0.64 24.28 9.74
C LEU A 117 -1.21 24.75 8.39
N LEU A 118 -1.23 23.87 7.39
CA LEU A 118 -1.84 24.17 6.09
C LEU A 118 -3.32 24.48 6.23
N ALA A 119 -4.09 23.71 7.01
CA ALA A 119 -5.52 23.96 7.21
C ALA A 119 -5.82 25.34 7.80
N ASN A 120 -4.88 25.91 8.57
CA ASN A 120 -4.97 27.25 9.14
C ASN A 120 -4.37 28.36 8.23
N GLY A 121 -4.00 28.04 6.99
CA GLY A 121 -3.40 28.97 6.04
C GLY A 121 -1.94 29.31 6.33
N SER A 122 -1.26 28.56 7.21
CA SER A 122 0.15 28.76 7.51
C SER A 122 1.04 28.17 6.43
N VAL A 123 2.27 28.68 6.37
CA VAL A 123 3.34 28.13 5.53
C VAL A 123 4.02 26.97 6.26
N VAL A 124 4.24 25.85 5.56
CA VAL A 124 4.94 24.67 6.09
C VAL A 124 6.35 24.57 5.51
N SER A 125 7.33 24.31 6.38
CA SER A 125 8.71 24.00 6.00
C SER A 125 8.81 22.56 5.48
N LEU A 126 9.43 22.38 4.32
CA LEU A 126 9.63 21.07 3.67
C LEU A 126 10.91 20.34 4.13
N LYS A 127 11.41 20.67 5.33
CA LYS A 127 12.46 19.90 6.01
C LYS A 127 11.80 18.82 6.87
N LEU A 128 11.44 17.71 6.24
CA LEU A 128 10.66 16.64 6.83
C LEU A 128 11.60 15.50 7.27
N ASP A 129 11.38 14.95 8.46
CA ASP A 129 12.18 13.85 9.03
C ASP A 129 11.47 12.49 8.95
N ARG A 130 10.21 12.48 8.51
CA ARG A 130 9.32 11.31 8.45
C ARG A 130 8.63 11.21 7.09
N GLY A 131 8.18 10.00 6.74
CA GLY A 131 7.59 9.66 5.43
C GLY A 131 8.61 9.05 4.47
N GLY A 132 8.28 9.02 3.17
CA GLY A 132 9.13 8.48 2.11
C GLY A 132 8.88 6.99 1.81
N ALA A 133 7.66 6.52 2.03
CA ALA A 133 7.29 5.13 1.77
C ALA A 133 6.87 4.85 0.32
N THR A 134 6.76 5.88 -0.53
CA THR A 134 6.21 5.79 -1.88
C THR A 134 6.95 4.76 -2.75
N TYR A 135 8.28 4.83 -2.84
CA TYR A 135 9.09 3.92 -3.64
C TYR A 135 8.98 2.49 -3.14
N GLY A 136 9.19 2.27 -1.84
CA GLY A 136 9.09 0.94 -1.24
C GLY A 136 7.71 0.31 -1.43
N THR A 137 6.65 1.13 -1.47
CA THR A 137 5.27 0.66 -1.66
C THR A 137 4.93 0.38 -3.13
N TYR A 138 5.42 1.20 -4.07
CA TYR A 138 4.95 1.18 -5.45
C TYR A 138 5.96 0.72 -6.50
N VAL A 139 7.24 0.50 -6.15
CA VAL A 139 8.25 0.06 -7.13
C VAL A 139 7.92 -1.31 -7.73
N VAL A 140 7.50 -2.29 -6.91
CA VAL A 140 7.12 -3.62 -7.41
C VAL A 140 5.88 -3.55 -8.29
N PRO A 141 4.79 -2.87 -7.90
CA PRO A 141 3.64 -2.63 -8.77
C PRO A 141 3.99 -1.99 -10.11
N CYS A 142 4.80 -0.93 -10.08
CA CYS A 142 5.25 -0.25 -11.29
C CYS A 142 6.12 -1.15 -12.17
N ARG A 143 6.93 -2.04 -11.58
CA ARG A 143 7.66 -3.08 -12.31
C ARG A 143 6.72 -4.09 -12.95
N THR A 144 5.77 -4.62 -12.18
CA THR A 144 4.81 -5.62 -12.65
C THR A 144 3.96 -5.12 -13.81
N ILE A 145 3.66 -3.81 -13.91
CA ILE A 145 2.89 -3.22 -15.02
C ILE A 145 3.77 -2.51 -16.06
N GLY A 146 5.09 -2.64 -15.95
CA GLY A 146 6.06 -2.17 -16.93
C GLY A 146 6.26 -0.66 -16.97
N LEU A 147 5.95 0.09 -15.90
CA LEU A 147 6.27 1.51 -15.78
C LEU A 147 7.71 1.76 -15.30
N VAL A 148 8.26 0.81 -14.55
CA VAL A 148 9.63 0.85 -14.00
C VAL A 148 10.32 -0.46 -14.37
N GLY A 149 11.60 -0.40 -14.72
CA GLY A 149 12.40 -1.56 -15.11
C GLY A 149 12.87 -2.39 -13.91
N HIS A 150 13.25 -3.63 -14.21
CA HIS A 150 13.97 -4.49 -13.26
C HIS A 150 15.47 -4.17 -13.23
N ASP A 151 16.00 -3.66 -14.34
CA ASP A 151 17.36 -3.13 -14.40
C ASP A 151 17.55 -1.93 -13.48
N ALA A 152 18.78 -1.80 -12.96
CA ALA A 152 19.21 -0.67 -12.16
C ALA A 152 20.25 0.19 -12.89
N ILE A 153 20.31 1.46 -12.49
CA ILE A 153 21.43 2.36 -12.73
C ILE A 153 22.51 1.99 -11.71
N GLU A 154 23.72 1.70 -12.17
CA GLU A 154 24.84 1.38 -11.29
C GLU A 154 25.20 2.59 -10.41
N GLY A 155 25.33 2.35 -9.11
CA GLY A 155 25.58 3.40 -8.12
C GLY A 155 25.55 2.87 -6.70
N LYS A 156 25.63 3.78 -5.72
CA LYS A 156 25.45 3.42 -4.30
C LYS A 156 24.01 2.97 -4.03
N TRP A 157 23.06 3.62 -4.70
CA TRP A 157 21.69 3.18 -4.79
C TRP A 157 21.47 2.55 -6.17
N GLU A 158 21.02 1.29 -6.20
CA GLU A 158 20.59 0.60 -7.42
C GLU A 158 19.22 1.13 -7.87
N ALA A 159 19.19 2.39 -8.29
CA ALA A 159 17.98 3.10 -8.71
C ALA A 159 17.41 2.46 -9.99
N PRO A 160 16.09 2.25 -10.11
CA PRO A 160 15.57 1.47 -11.22
C PRO A 160 15.50 2.29 -12.50
N LYS A 161 15.77 1.67 -13.65
CA LYS A 161 15.59 2.35 -14.94
C LYS A 161 14.10 2.60 -15.22
N ILE A 162 13.79 3.69 -15.92
CA ILE A 162 12.42 3.97 -16.38
C ILE A 162 12.22 3.40 -17.79
N THR A 163 11.15 2.63 -17.96
CA THR A 163 10.78 1.99 -19.23
C THR A 163 10.23 3.02 -20.24
N PRO A 164 10.10 2.67 -21.53
CA PRO A 164 9.42 3.52 -22.51
C PRO A 164 7.99 3.90 -22.08
N ARG A 165 7.27 2.98 -21.44
CA ARG A 165 5.95 3.22 -20.85
C ARG A 165 6.00 4.21 -19.67
N GLY A 166 6.96 4.06 -18.77
CA GLY A 166 7.18 5.02 -17.68
C GLY A 166 7.53 6.43 -18.17
N ARG A 167 8.32 6.55 -19.24
CA ARG A 167 8.63 7.84 -19.88
C ARG A 167 7.40 8.49 -20.51
N ARG A 168 6.50 7.71 -21.12
CA ARG A 168 5.19 8.21 -21.59
C ARG A 168 4.35 8.76 -20.44
N MET A 169 4.33 8.06 -19.30
CA MET A 169 3.64 8.53 -18.10
C MET A 169 4.24 9.83 -17.57
N HIS A 170 5.57 9.93 -17.52
CA HIS A 170 6.29 11.17 -17.17
C HIS A 170 5.89 12.32 -18.09
N ALA A 171 5.91 12.11 -19.42
CA ALA A 171 5.55 13.15 -20.40
C ALA A 171 4.11 13.67 -20.22
N ILE A 172 3.13 12.79 -20.03
CA ILE A 172 1.73 13.18 -19.76
C ILE A 172 1.65 14.05 -18.51
N ARG A 173 2.35 13.66 -17.44
CA ARG A 173 2.34 14.42 -16.19
C ARG A 173 3.05 15.77 -16.31
N CYS A 174 4.17 15.85 -17.03
CA CYS A 174 4.84 17.12 -17.30
C CYS A 174 3.95 18.08 -18.09
N GLN A 175 3.22 17.57 -19.09
CA GLN A 175 2.26 18.37 -19.86
C GLN A 175 1.15 18.94 -18.96
N ASN A 176 0.63 18.13 -18.04
CA ASN A 176 -0.42 18.56 -17.11
C ASN A 176 0.06 19.51 -16.00
N LEU A 177 1.33 19.38 -15.59
CA LEU A 177 1.89 20.16 -14.49
C LEU A 177 2.52 21.48 -14.96
N GLY A 178 3.01 21.56 -16.20
CA GLY A 178 3.68 22.75 -16.72
C GLY A 178 4.79 23.27 -15.78
N GLU A 179 4.89 24.59 -15.64
CA GLU A 179 5.81 25.24 -14.69
C GLU A 179 5.23 25.34 -13.27
N SER A 180 4.74 24.22 -12.72
CA SER A 180 4.12 24.22 -11.40
C SER A 180 5.13 24.57 -10.30
N PRO A 181 4.87 25.59 -9.46
CA PRO A 181 5.75 25.91 -8.32
C PRO A 181 5.80 24.76 -7.31
N VAL A 182 4.75 23.95 -7.21
CA VAL A 182 4.69 22.76 -6.34
C VAL A 182 5.72 21.72 -6.75
N VAL A 183 5.94 21.52 -8.05
CA VAL A 183 6.97 20.59 -8.55
C VAL A 183 8.35 21.03 -8.07
N ARG A 184 8.69 22.31 -8.22
CA ARG A 184 9.96 22.85 -7.71
C ARG A 184 10.10 22.63 -6.19
N ARG A 185 9.03 22.83 -5.42
CA ARG A 185 9.04 22.58 -3.97
C ARG A 185 9.23 21.11 -3.61
N ILE A 186 8.62 20.19 -4.36
CA ILE A 186 8.84 18.75 -4.18
C ILE A 186 10.31 18.39 -4.43
N LEU A 187 10.89 18.91 -5.52
CA LEU A 187 12.24 18.57 -5.96
C LEU A 187 13.36 19.24 -5.14
N GLU A 188 13.24 20.54 -4.88
CA GLU A 188 14.32 21.36 -4.27
C GLU A 188 14.04 21.70 -2.79
N GLY A 189 12.79 21.61 -2.35
CA GLY A 189 12.39 21.87 -0.96
C GLY A 189 12.01 23.34 -0.73
N GLY A 190 12.31 23.84 0.46
CA GLY A 190 11.91 25.17 0.91
C GLY A 190 10.62 25.13 1.73
N SER A 191 9.64 25.95 1.37
CA SER A 191 8.35 26.01 2.07
C SER A 191 7.18 26.00 1.11
N ILE A 192 6.02 25.54 1.58
CA ILE A 192 4.80 25.46 0.80
C ILE A 192 3.61 25.98 1.60
N ASP A 193 2.65 26.58 0.90
CA ASP A 193 1.37 27.02 1.44
C ASP A 193 0.20 26.40 0.68
N VAL A 194 -1.00 26.60 1.20
CA VAL A 194 -2.22 26.06 0.60
C VAL A 194 -2.48 26.64 -0.79
N GLU A 195 -2.20 27.92 -1.02
CA GLU A 195 -2.46 28.57 -2.31
C GLU A 195 -1.60 27.96 -3.42
N SER A 196 -0.33 27.68 -3.12
CA SER A 196 0.60 26.99 -4.02
C SER A 196 0.08 25.61 -4.40
N ILE A 197 -0.43 24.84 -3.44
CA ILE A 197 -0.97 23.49 -3.66
C ILE A 197 -2.29 23.54 -4.43
N ALA A 198 -3.17 24.50 -4.11
CA ALA A 198 -4.52 24.62 -4.65
C ALA A 198 -4.55 24.60 -6.18
N GLN A 199 -3.61 25.32 -6.80
CA GLN A 199 -3.54 25.50 -8.26
C GLN A 199 -3.36 24.19 -9.01
N HIS A 200 -2.69 23.20 -8.42
CA HIS A 200 -2.38 21.91 -9.04
C HIS A 200 -2.91 20.71 -8.23
N ALA A 201 -3.84 20.95 -7.29
CA ALA A 201 -4.29 19.95 -6.33
C ALA A 201 -4.87 18.70 -7.03
N ALA A 202 -5.63 18.86 -8.11
CA ALA A 202 -6.20 17.73 -8.84
C ALA A 202 -5.12 16.80 -9.44
N GLN A 203 -3.96 17.34 -9.83
CA GLN A 203 -2.87 16.57 -10.47
C GLN A 203 -2.03 15.75 -9.47
N PHE A 204 -2.05 16.13 -8.18
CA PHE A 204 -1.39 15.40 -7.09
C PHE A 204 -2.36 14.61 -6.22
N SER A 205 -3.66 14.90 -6.28
CA SER A 205 -4.69 14.21 -5.51
C SER A 205 -4.81 12.74 -5.94
N ALA A 206 -4.74 11.85 -4.95
CA ALA A 206 -4.91 10.41 -5.16
C ALA A 206 -6.34 10.05 -5.57
N GLY A 207 -7.33 10.84 -5.13
CA GLY A 207 -8.74 10.62 -5.47
C GLY A 207 -9.13 11.14 -6.85
N ALA A 208 -8.33 12.01 -7.48
CA ALA A 208 -8.77 12.84 -8.62
C ALA A 208 -8.47 12.26 -10.01
N LEU A 209 -8.11 10.98 -10.10
CA LEU A 209 -7.81 10.34 -11.39
C LEU A 209 -9.05 10.27 -12.31
N ASP A 210 -10.24 10.44 -11.75
CA ASP A 210 -11.50 10.50 -12.48
C ASP A 210 -11.78 11.85 -13.16
N GLN A 211 -11.01 12.90 -12.84
CA GLN A 211 -11.23 14.25 -13.38
C GLN A 211 -10.83 14.36 -14.86
N PRO A 212 -11.47 15.26 -15.64
CA PRO A 212 -11.18 15.44 -17.07
C PRO A 212 -9.70 15.70 -17.36
N ASP A 213 -9.03 16.54 -16.56
CA ASP A 213 -7.61 16.88 -16.73
C ASP A 213 -6.65 15.71 -16.47
N SER A 214 -7.16 14.56 -16.04
CA SER A 214 -6.41 13.32 -15.84
C SER A 214 -6.77 12.24 -16.86
N GLN A 215 -7.51 12.57 -17.92
CA GLN A 215 -7.99 11.58 -18.89
C GLN A 215 -6.85 10.77 -19.53
N GLU A 216 -5.83 11.42 -20.09
CA GLU A 216 -4.71 10.72 -20.74
C GLU A 216 -3.93 9.84 -19.75
N GLU A 217 -3.75 10.33 -18.52
CA GLU A 217 -3.09 9.56 -17.46
C GLU A 217 -3.91 8.31 -17.10
N ARG A 218 -5.23 8.46 -16.95
CA ARG A 218 -6.16 7.36 -16.67
C ARG A 218 -6.15 6.34 -17.80
N GLU A 219 -6.24 6.78 -19.05
CA GLU A 219 -6.21 5.90 -20.22
C GLU A 219 -4.92 5.10 -20.30
N LEU A 220 -3.76 5.72 -20.02
CA LEU A 220 -2.50 5.00 -19.96
C LEU A 220 -2.52 3.97 -18.81
N LEU A 221 -2.96 4.34 -17.61
CA LEU A 221 -3.07 3.41 -16.47
C LEU A 221 -4.05 2.27 -16.73
N GLU A 222 -5.17 2.51 -17.40
CA GLU A 222 -6.09 1.43 -17.80
C GLU A 222 -5.42 0.49 -18.81
N LYS A 223 -4.69 1.05 -19.77
CA LYS A 223 -3.95 0.27 -20.77
C LYS A 223 -2.89 -0.62 -20.11
N VAL A 224 -2.16 -0.14 -19.09
CA VAL A 224 -1.10 -0.96 -18.46
C VAL A 224 -1.66 -2.21 -17.77
N LEU A 225 -2.91 -2.15 -17.28
CA LEU A 225 -3.57 -3.29 -16.63
C LEU A 225 -3.95 -4.41 -17.61
N LEU A 226 -4.09 -4.09 -18.90
CA LEU A 226 -4.68 -4.99 -19.89
C LEU A 226 -3.73 -5.35 -21.05
N THR A 227 -2.69 -4.55 -21.28
CA THR A 227 -1.74 -4.73 -22.39
C THR A 227 -0.30 -4.89 -21.88
N PRO A 228 0.40 -6.00 -22.22
CA PRO A 228 1.82 -6.16 -21.89
C PRO A 228 2.70 -5.14 -22.64
N GLU A 229 3.88 -4.85 -22.11
CA GLU A 229 4.94 -4.12 -22.84
C GLU A 229 5.95 -5.13 -23.41
N GLU A 230 6.66 -4.79 -24.50
CA GLU A 230 7.61 -5.71 -25.17
C GLU A 230 8.74 -6.20 -24.25
N ASP A 231 9.25 -5.35 -23.35
CA ASP A 231 10.37 -5.68 -22.45
C ASP A 231 9.93 -6.11 -21.03
N GLN A 232 8.65 -6.45 -20.87
CA GLN A 232 8.10 -6.84 -19.59
C GLN A 232 8.29 -8.35 -19.34
N ASP A 233 8.48 -8.73 -18.07
CA ASP A 233 8.41 -10.13 -17.67
C ASP A 233 7.03 -10.70 -18.03
N THR A 234 7.01 -11.48 -19.12
CA THR A 234 5.79 -12.03 -19.71
C THR A 234 5.10 -13.01 -18.77
N GLU A 235 5.87 -13.79 -18.00
CA GLU A 235 5.32 -14.76 -17.07
C GLU A 235 4.66 -14.04 -15.90
N THR A 236 5.36 -13.13 -15.25
CA THR A 236 4.83 -12.32 -14.14
C THR A 236 3.61 -11.51 -14.58
N TYR A 237 3.66 -10.88 -15.76
CA TYR A 237 2.52 -10.12 -16.27
C TYR A 237 1.32 -11.01 -16.61
N SER A 238 1.54 -12.19 -17.18
CA SER A 238 0.46 -13.13 -17.51
C SER A 238 -0.31 -13.57 -16.25
N ARG A 239 0.42 -13.85 -15.16
CA ARG A 239 -0.18 -14.17 -13.84
C ARG A 239 -0.97 -13.00 -13.29
N PHE A 240 -0.37 -11.80 -13.32
CA PHE A 240 -1.04 -10.57 -12.91
C PHE A 240 -2.36 -10.36 -13.69
N LEU A 241 -2.32 -10.44 -15.02
CA LEU A 241 -3.49 -10.25 -15.88
C LEU A 241 -4.57 -11.31 -15.62
N ALA A 242 -4.17 -12.56 -15.42
CA ALA A 242 -5.10 -13.64 -15.07
C ALA A 242 -5.80 -13.35 -13.73
N THR A 243 -5.06 -12.87 -12.72
CA THR A 243 -5.62 -12.45 -11.43
C THR A 243 -6.56 -11.25 -11.58
N VAL A 244 -6.19 -10.23 -12.37
CA VAL A 244 -7.06 -9.07 -12.64
C VAL A 244 -8.37 -9.53 -13.29
N ARG A 245 -8.32 -10.40 -14.30
CA ARG A 245 -9.51 -10.98 -14.94
C ARG A 245 -10.36 -11.79 -13.96
N PHE A 246 -9.72 -12.57 -13.09
CA PHE A 246 -10.41 -13.29 -12.03
C PHE A 246 -11.16 -12.34 -11.08
N ALA A 247 -10.51 -11.25 -10.64
CA ALA A 247 -11.13 -10.26 -9.76
C ALA A 247 -12.32 -9.56 -10.44
N LEU A 248 -12.15 -9.10 -11.68
CA LEU A 248 -13.21 -8.42 -12.45
C LEU A 248 -14.41 -9.33 -12.72
N SER A 249 -14.16 -10.58 -13.14
CA SER A 249 -15.24 -11.56 -13.36
C SER A 249 -15.97 -11.91 -12.06
N SER A 250 -15.27 -11.93 -10.93
CA SER A 250 -15.89 -12.14 -9.62
C SER A 250 -16.82 -10.99 -9.25
N ILE A 251 -16.41 -9.73 -9.49
CA ILE A 251 -17.27 -8.55 -9.26
C ILE A 251 -18.50 -8.62 -10.19
N GLN A 252 -18.31 -8.96 -11.46
CA GLN A 252 -19.41 -9.10 -12.43
C GLN A 252 -20.39 -10.21 -12.04
N ALA A 253 -19.91 -11.29 -11.42
CA ALA A 253 -20.74 -12.35 -10.87
C ALA A 253 -21.48 -11.97 -9.56
N GLY A 254 -21.27 -10.74 -9.06
CA GLY A 254 -21.97 -10.22 -7.89
C GLY A 254 -21.33 -10.58 -6.55
N PHE A 255 -20.11 -11.10 -6.52
CA PHE A 255 -19.43 -11.35 -5.25
C PHE A 255 -19.12 -10.03 -4.53
N GLY A 256 -19.64 -9.89 -3.30
CA GLY A 256 -19.45 -8.71 -2.47
C GLY A 256 -18.12 -8.66 -1.71
N SER A 257 -17.31 -9.73 -1.72
CA SER A 257 -16.03 -9.82 -1.02
C SER A 257 -15.05 -10.78 -1.69
N SER A 258 -13.75 -10.61 -1.42
CA SER A 258 -12.69 -11.49 -1.93
C SER A 258 -12.83 -12.89 -1.36
N SER A 259 -13.17 -13.03 -0.07
CA SER A 259 -13.39 -14.33 0.57
C SER A 259 -14.54 -15.10 -0.07
N ALA A 260 -15.65 -14.44 -0.43
CA ALA A 260 -16.76 -15.09 -1.12
C ALA A 260 -16.33 -15.57 -2.52
N ALA A 261 -15.64 -14.72 -3.27
CA ALA A 261 -15.11 -15.07 -4.59
C ALA A 261 -14.13 -16.25 -4.52
N LEU A 262 -13.18 -16.24 -3.58
CA LEU A 262 -12.21 -17.31 -3.36
C LEU A 262 -12.87 -18.62 -2.95
N ALA A 263 -13.84 -18.58 -2.04
CA ALA A 263 -14.53 -19.78 -1.56
C ALA A 263 -15.34 -20.45 -2.69
N GLU A 264 -16.08 -19.67 -3.48
CA GLU A 264 -16.79 -20.18 -4.65
C GLU A 264 -15.82 -20.76 -5.68
N HIS A 265 -14.73 -20.02 -5.94
CA HIS A 265 -13.71 -20.47 -6.88
C HIS A 265 -13.10 -21.81 -6.47
N TYR A 266 -12.76 -21.96 -5.19
CA TYR A 266 -12.27 -23.21 -4.62
C TYR A 266 -13.27 -24.36 -4.77
N ALA A 267 -14.56 -24.12 -4.47
CA ALA A 267 -15.61 -25.14 -4.62
C ALA A 267 -15.74 -25.62 -6.07
N ARG A 268 -15.65 -24.70 -7.03
CA ARG A 268 -15.69 -25.04 -8.46
C ARG A 268 -14.49 -25.85 -8.90
N VAL A 269 -13.27 -25.42 -8.55
CA VAL A 269 -12.02 -26.08 -8.95
C VAL A 269 -11.90 -27.48 -8.35
N THR A 270 -12.47 -27.70 -7.15
CA THR A 270 -12.45 -29.01 -6.48
C THR A 270 -13.57 -29.96 -6.92
N THR A 271 -14.46 -29.53 -7.82
CA THR A 271 -15.50 -30.39 -8.37
C THR A 271 -14.88 -31.48 -9.28
N PRO A 272 -15.21 -32.78 -9.09
CA PRO A 272 -14.67 -33.86 -9.90
C PRO A 272 -14.87 -33.63 -11.40
N GLY A 273 -13.80 -33.81 -12.19
CA GLY A 273 -13.82 -33.63 -13.64
C GLY A 273 -13.68 -32.18 -14.12
N CYS A 274 -13.52 -31.21 -13.22
CA CYS A 274 -13.23 -29.82 -13.61
C CYS A 274 -11.82 -29.71 -14.21
N GLN A 275 -11.72 -29.19 -15.44
CA GLN A 275 -10.46 -28.70 -15.98
C GLN A 275 -10.31 -27.22 -15.63
N SER A 276 -9.26 -26.89 -14.88
CA SER A 276 -9.03 -25.54 -14.39
C SER A 276 -7.73 -24.98 -14.97
N ALA A 277 -7.74 -23.69 -15.31
CA ALA A 277 -6.54 -22.96 -15.71
C ALA A 277 -5.57 -22.78 -14.54
N ASP A 278 -4.29 -22.52 -14.81
CA ASP A 278 -3.24 -22.37 -13.77
C ASP A 278 -3.58 -21.32 -12.71
N CYS A 279 -4.12 -20.18 -13.13
CA CYS A 279 -4.56 -19.11 -12.21
C CYS A 279 -5.67 -19.60 -11.27
N ALA A 280 -6.59 -20.41 -11.79
CA ALA A 280 -7.69 -20.95 -11.00
C ALA A 280 -7.19 -21.95 -9.95
N LEU A 281 -6.26 -22.83 -10.34
CA LEU A 281 -5.60 -23.76 -9.44
C LEU A 281 -4.77 -23.03 -8.37
N ALA A 282 -4.07 -21.96 -8.74
CA ALA A 282 -3.29 -21.16 -7.80
C ALA A 282 -4.16 -20.51 -6.73
N TRP A 283 -5.28 -19.89 -7.12
CA TRP A 283 -6.20 -19.27 -6.16
C TRP A 283 -6.96 -20.28 -5.31
N ALA A 284 -7.26 -21.47 -5.86
CA ALA A 284 -7.79 -22.58 -5.07
C ALA A 284 -6.76 -23.11 -4.05
N ALA A 285 -5.49 -23.25 -4.44
CA ALA A 285 -4.40 -23.66 -3.55
C ALA A 285 -4.19 -22.63 -2.44
N TYR A 286 -4.21 -21.34 -2.78
CA TYR A 286 -4.17 -20.24 -1.81
C TYR A 286 -5.29 -20.35 -0.77
N GLU A 287 -6.56 -20.50 -1.21
CA GLU A 287 -7.70 -20.64 -0.30
C GLU A 287 -7.61 -21.92 0.56
N MET A 288 -7.10 -23.02 0.00
CA MET A 288 -6.85 -24.26 0.75
C MET A 288 -5.82 -24.03 1.87
N HIS A 289 -4.66 -23.45 1.55
CA HIS A 289 -3.62 -23.16 2.53
C HIS A 289 -4.12 -22.22 3.62
N ARG A 290 -4.87 -21.17 3.24
CA ARG A 290 -5.51 -20.24 4.18
C ARG A 290 -6.43 -20.96 5.17
N ARG A 291 -7.26 -21.89 4.69
CA ARG A 291 -8.15 -22.70 5.55
C ARG A 291 -7.38 -23.63 6.50
N VAL A 292 -6.31 -24.27 6.02
CA VAL A 292 -5.47 -25.13 6.85
C VAL A 292 -4.76 -24.32 7.93
N HIS A 293 -4.15 -23.19 7.57
CA HIS A 293 -3.51 -22.28 8.50
C HIS A 293 -4.49 -21.80 9.58
N PHE A 294 -5.66 -21.31 9.18
CA PHE A 294 -6.70 -20.87 10.13
C PHE A 294 -7.17 -22.01 11.05
N SER A 295 -7.33 -23.23 10.53
CA SER A 295 -7.74 -24.39 11.34
C SER A 295 -6.70 -24.75 12.41
N LEU A 296 -5.41 -24.60 12.09
CA LEU A 296 -4.31 -24.82 13.03
C LEU A 296 -4.25 -23.72 14.10
N GLU A 297 -4.44 -22.46 13.72
CA GLU A 297 -4.54 -21.37 14.69
C GLU A 297 -5.70 -21.58 15.66
N LEU A 298 -6.86 -22.04 15.17
CA LEU A 298 -8.00 -22.38 16.03
C LEU A 298 -7.68 -23.54 16.98
N LEU A 299 -7.04 -24.61 16.49
CA LEU A 299 -6.63 -25.75 17.30
C LEU A 299 -5.65 -25.33 18.39
N LEU A 300 -4.61 -24.58 18.05
CA LEU A 300 -3.60 -24.07 18.99
C LEU A 300 -4.22 -23.06 19.96
N GLY A 301 -5.12 -22.21 19.47
CA GLY A 301 -5.91 -21.29 20.27
C GLY A 301 -6.74 -22.02 21.33
N ALA A 302 -7.41 -23.12 20.96
CA ALA A 302 -8.16 -23.94 21.89
C ALA A 302 -7.26 -24.60 22.95
N LEU A 303 -6.06 -25.07 22.58
CA LEU A 303 -5.10 -25.67 23.50
C LEU A 303 -4.49 -24.66 24.48
N THR A 304 -4.30 -23.41 24.05
CA THR A 304 -3.68 -22.34 24.86
C THR A 304 -4.67 -21.53 25.69
N THR A 305 -5.94 -21.47 25.27
CA THR A 305 -7.02 -20.83 26.03
C THR A 305 -7.72 -21.80 26.98
N TRP A 306 -7.34 -23.08 26.98
CA TRP A 306 -7.82 -24.07 27.93
C TRP A 306 -7.38 -23.70 29.35
N LYS A 307 -8.26 -23.02 30.09
CA LYS A 307 -8.21 -22.99 31.55
C LYS A 307 -8.69 -24.35 32.04
N PRO A 308 -7.88 -25.11 32.79
CA PRO A 308 -8.40 -26.28 33.49
C PRO A 308 -9.59 -25.82 34.34
N ALA A 309 -10.69 -26.56 34.29
CA ALA A 309 -11.82 -26.31 35.18
C ALA A 309 -11.31 -26.21 36.62
N PRO A 310 -11.77 -25.23 37.43
CA PRO A 310 -11.41 -25.21 38.84
C PRO A 310 -11.76 -26.58 39.41
N SER A 311 -10.76 -27.28 39.92
CA SER A 311 -10.94 -28.59 40.54
C SER A 311 -12.08 -28.46 41.56
N CYS A 312 -13.13 -29.25 41.37
CA CYS A 312 -14.24 -29.33 42.32
C CYS A 312 -13.67 -29.71 43.70
N GLY A 313 -13.70 -28.74 44.60
CA GLY A 313 -13.73 -28.83 46.06
C GLY A 313 -12.96 -29.99 46.72
N ARG A 314 -11.80 -29.67 47.31
CA ARG A 314 -11.62 -30.02 48.72
C ARG A 314 -12.10 -28.86 49.56
N ALA A 315 -13.00 -29.16 50.48
CA ALA A 315 -13.63 -28.23 51.40
C ALA A 315 -12.58 -27.39 52.19
N PRO A 316 -12.89 -26.14 52.53
CA PRO A 316 -12.03 -25.33 53.38
C PRO A 316 -12.13 -25.86 54.82
N SER A 317 -11.02 -26.39 55.35
CA SER A 317 -10.90 -26.60 56.80
C SER A 317 -10.71 -25.25 57.46
N SER A 318 -11.73 -24.86 58.21
CA SER A 318 -11.76 -23.77 59.17
C SER A 318 -10.53 -23.74 60.09
N ALA A 319 -9.82 -22.61 60.12
CA ALA A 319 -9.16 -22.11 61.32
C ALA A 319 -8.97 -20.59 61.22
N SER A 320 -9.72 -19.91 62.08
CA SER A 320 -9.81 -18.49 62.38
C SER A 320 -8.55 -17.87 63.00
N VAL A 321 -8.19 -16.65 62.60
CA VAL A 321 -7.68 -15.53 63.45
C VAL A 321 -8.03 -14.21 62.72
N LEU A 322 -9.12 -13.51 63.08
CA LEU A 322 -9.20 -12.35 64.00
C LEU A 322 -8.41 -11.07 63.59
N TRP A 323 -9.07 -10.19 62.80
CA TRP A 323 -9.27 -8.69 62.89
C TRP A 323 -8.05 -7.73 63.06
N PRO A 324 -8.15 -6.38 62.82
CA PRO A 324 -8.89 -5.59 61.79
C PRO A 324 -8.16 -4.30 61.24
N ASN A 325 -8.83 -3.56 60.33
CA ASN A 325 -8.78 -2.10 60.06
C ASN A 325 -7.48 -1.45 59.48
N LEU A 326 -7.47 -1.00 58.21
CA LEU A 326 -7.82 0.34 57.66
C LEU A 326 -6.54 1.16 57.26
N PRO A 327 -6.63 2.27 56.47
CA PRO A 327 -5.83 2.48 55.26
C PRO A 327 -4.91 3.74 55.28
N SER A 328 -3.92 3.77 54.38
CA SER A 328 -3.28 4.98 53.82
C SER A 328 -2.23 4.50 52.80
N GLY A 329 -2.20 4.97 51.56
CA GLY A 329 -1.78 6.31 51.18
C GLY A 329 -0.25 6.36 51.07
N HIS A 330 0.32 6.25 49.86
CA HIS A 330 1.38 7.13 49.36
C HIS A 330 1.90 6.71 47.96
N THR A 331 1.85 7.71 47.10
CA THR A 331 2.69 7.99 45.93
C THR A 331 4.19 7.74 46.13
N ALA A 332 4.85 7.15 45.12
CA ALA A 332 6.17 7.58 44.63
C ALA A 332 6.51 6.91 43.29
N ALA A 333 6.85 7.73 42.30
CA ALA A 333 7.54 7.34 41.07
C ALA A 333 9.08 7.45 41.27
N PRO A 334 9.93 7.43 40.22
CA PRO A 334 10.71 6.28 39.79
C PRO A 334 12.23 6.45 40.02
N CYS A 335 12.98 5.34 39.98
CA CYS A 335 14.43 5.38 39.81
C CYS A 335 14.82 4.80 38.46
N ARG A 336 15.47 5.65 37.65
CA ARG A 336 16.35 5.27 36.54
C ARG A 336 17.71 4.87 37.11
N SER A 337 18.37 3.94 36.42
CA SER A 337 19.81 3.94 36.16
C SER A 337 20.01 3.42 34.75
#